data_AF-A0A7Y4KTL7-F1
#
_entry.id   AF-A0A7Y4KTL7-F1
#
_cell.length_a   1.000
_cell.length_b   1.000
_cell.length_c   1.000
_cell.angle_alpha   90.00
_cell.angle_beta   90.00
_cell.angle_gamma   90.00
#
_symmetry.space_group_name_H-M   'P 1'
#
loop_
_entity.id
_entity.type
_entity.pdbx_description
1 polymer ?
#
loop_
_entity_poly.entity_id
_entity_poly.type
_entity_poly.pdbx_seq_one_letter_code
_entity_poly.pdbx_strand_id
1 'polypeptide(L)' 'PHRFGREEMIASVAEDLQMPVDQAELVIRAVLRAFQDQITEGEADKVASNLPADLQALWRLTQ' A
#
# COMPACT_ATOMS: atom_id res chain seq x y z
N PRO A 1 -11.80 -6.68 -16.46
CA PRO A 1 -10.59 -6.00 -15.93
C PRO A 1 -10.33 -6.45 -14.49
N HIS A 2 -9.24 -7.18 -14.23
CA HIS A 2 -8.80 -7.45 -12.87
C HIS A 2 -8.40 -6.12 -12.22
N ARG A 3 -8.94 -5.86 -11.04
CA ARG A 3 -8.71 -4.63 -10.30
C ARG A 3 -7.67 -4.97 -9.25
N PHE A 4 -6.42 -4.55 -9.48
CA PHE A 4 -5.32 -4.75 -8.54
C PHE A 4 -5.68 -4.08 -7.21
N GLY A 5 -6.02 -4.88 -6.20
CA GLY A 5 -6.53 -4.44 -4.92
C GLY A 5 -5.57 -4.73 -3.76
N ARG A 6 -6.01 -4.46 -2.54
CA ARG A 6 -5.24 -4.71 -1.30
C ARG A 6 -4.83 -6.17 -1.18
N GLU A 7 -5.75 -7.10 -1.38
CA GLU A 7 -5.45 -8.53 -1.23
C GLU A 7 -4.44 -9.02 -2.27
N GLU A 8 -4.57 -8.58 -3.52
CA GLU A 8 -3.64 -8.93 -4.60
C GLU A 8 -2.25 -8.33 -4.35
N MET A 9 -2.18 -7.10 -3.86
CA MET A 9 -0.91 -6.47 -3.46
C MET A 9 -0.22 -7.23 -2.31
N ILE A 10 -0.97 -7.57 -1.26
CA ILE A 10 -0.40 -8.32 -0.12
C ILE A 10 0.04 -9.71 -0.57
N ALA A 11 -0.77 -10.41 -1.36
CA ALA A 11 -0.43 -11.73 -1.87
C ALA A 11 0.84 -11.70 -2.74
N SER A 12 0.93 -10.73 -3.66
CA SER A 12 2.12 -10.54 -4.51
C SER A 12 3.37 -10.26 -3.68
N VAL A 13 3.31 -9.36 -2.69
CA VAL A 13 4.47 -9.04 -1.85
C VAL A 13 4.85 -10.22 -0.93
N ALA A 14 3.86 -10.94 -0.41
CA ALA A 14 4.10 -12.14 0.40
C ALA A 14 4.80 -13.24 -0.43
N GLU A 15 4.38 -13.43 -1.67
CA GLU A 15 5.01 -14.34 -2.63
C GLU A 15 6.43 -13.88 -2.98
N ASP A 16 6.61 -12.61 -3.38
CA ASP A 16 7.91 -12.09 -3.80
C ASP A 16 8.97 -12.13 -2.68
N LEU A 17 8.55 -11.85 -1.44
CA LEU A 17 9.44 -11.83 -0.28
C LEU A 17 9.46 -13.16 0.48
N GLN A 18 8.73 -14.18 0.01
CA GLN A 18 8.63 -15.51 0.62
C GLN A 18 8.29 -15.44 2.12
N MET A 19 7.27 -14.67 2.47
CA MET A 19 6.89 -14.40 3.85
C MET A 19 5.40 -14.61 4.10
N PRO A 20 4.99 -14.79 5.37
CA PRO A 20 3.57 -14.82 5.72
C PRO A 20 2.82 -13.54 5.33
N VAL A 21 1.57 -13.69 4.90
CA VAL A 21 0.68 -12.60 4.44
C VAL A 21 0.51 -11.51 5.50
N ASP A 22 0.43 -11.90 6.79
CA ASP A 22 0.34 -10.99 7.93
C ASP A 22 1.62 -10.15 8.10
N GLN A 23 2.79 -10.71 7.80
CA GLN A 23 4.05 -9.95 7.79
C GLN A 23 4.16 -9.04 6.55
N ALA A 24 3.70 -9.50 5.40
CA ALA A 24 3.72 -8.71 4.17
C ALA A 24 2.88 -7.43 4.30
N GLU A 25 1.71 -7.50 4.96
CA GLU A 25 0.90 -6.31 5.23
C GLU A 25 1.66 -5.28 6.10
N LEU A 26 2.40 -5.74 7.12
CA LEU A 26 3.22 -4.85 7.94
C LEU A 26 4.34 -4.18 7.13
N VAL A 27 5.01 -4.94 6.26
CA VAL A 27 6.07 -4.42 5.38
C VAL A 27 5.50 -3.39 4.41
N ILE A 28 4.36 -3.68 3.78
CA ILE A 28 3.69 -2.74 2.87
C ILE A 28 3.37 -1.44 3.61
N ARG A 29 2.79 -1.52 4.81
CA ARG A 29 2.47 -0.33 5.60
C ARG A 29 3.72 0.49 5.94
N ALA A 30 4.82 -0.16 6.30
CA ALA A 30 6.09 0.52 6.58
C ALA A 30 6.64 1.24 5.34
N VAL A 31 6.58 0.60 4.16
CA VAL A 31 7.03 1.21 2.90
C VAL A 31 6.14 2.39 2.51
N LEU A 32 4.81 2.25 2.61
CA LEU A 32 3.88 3.33 2.30
C LEU A 32 4.07 4.53 3.24
N ARG A 33 4.36 4.28 4.52
CA ARG A 33 4.70 5.34 5.48
C ARG A 33 5.99 6.05 5.09
N ALA A 34 7.06 5.29 4.88
CA ALA A 34 8.36 5.83 4.50
C ALA A 34 8.28 6.61 3.18
N PHE A 35 7.45 6.18 2.24
CA PHE A 35 7.20 6.89 1.00
C PHE A 35 6.44 8.20 1.22
N GLN A 36 5.41 8.21 2.08
CA GLN A 36 4.67 9.42 2.44
C GLN A 36 5.54 10.47 3.13
N ASP A 37 6.46 10.06 4.00
CA ASP A 37 7.37 10.96 4.69
C ASP A 37 8.36 11.66 3.73
N GLN A 38 8.50 11.18 2.48
CA GLN A 38 9.44 11.70 1.48
C GLN A 38 8.79 12.57 0.40
N ILE A 39 7.46 12.69 0.40
CA ILE A 39 6.70 13.47 -0.58
C ILE A 39 5.91 14.57 0.12
N THR A 40 5.53 15.60 -0.63
CA THR A 40 4.68 16.66 -0.08
C THR A 40 3.24 16.17 0.14
N GLU A 41 2.51 16.82 1.03
CA GLU A 41 1.10 16.50 1.31
C GLU A 41 0.24 16.50 0.03
N GLY A 42 0.42 17.51 -0.84
CA GLY A 42 -0.28 17.58 -2.11
C GLY A 42 0.09 16.50 -3.12
N GLU A 43 1.28 15.88 -3.01
CA GLU A 43 1.66 14.70 -3.78
C GLU A 43 1.06 13.43 -3.19
N ALA A 44 1.04 13.32 -1.86
CA ALA A 44 0.41 12.20 -1.17
C ALA A 44 -1.10 12.10 -1.50
N ASP A 45 -1.80 13.23 -1.55
CA ASP A 45 -3.21 13.28 -1.97
C ASP A 45 -3.41 12.85 -3.42
N LYS A 46 -2.51 13.27 -4.32
CA LYS A 46 -2.53 12.83 -5.72
C LYS A 46 -2.32 11.33 -5.82
N VAL A 47 -1.36 10.75 -5.09
CA VAL A 47 -1.13 9.31 -5.05
C VAL A 47 -2.39 8.60 -4.56
N ALA A 48 -2.96 9.02 -3.43
CA ALA A 48 -4.17 8.44 -2.87
C ALA A 48 -5.33 8.45 -3.88
N SER A 49 -5.57 9.57 -4.57
CA SER A 49 -6.67 9.68 -5.55
C SER A 49 -6.56 8.72 -6.74
N ASN A 50 -5.36 8.24 -7.06
CA ASN A 50 -5.12 7.28 -8.15
C ASN A 50 -5.21 5.82 -7.69
N LEU A 51 -5.27 5.57 -6.37
CA LEU A 51 -5.40 4.22 -5.83
C LEU A 51 -6.85 3.73 -5.88
N PRO A 52 -7.08 2.42 -6.05
CA PRO A 52 -8.35 1.75 -5.75
C PRO A 52 -8.81 1.99 -4.30
N ALA A 53 -10.12 1.88 -4.04
CA ALA A 53 -10.71 2.28 -2.75
C ALA A 53 -10.16 1.53 -1.53
N ASP A 54 -9.83 0.25 -1.70
CA ASP A 54 -9.22 -0.60 -0.69
C ASP A 54 -7.74 -0.25 -0.43
N LEU A 55 -6.99 0.10 -1.47
CA LEU A 55 -5.61 0.61 -1.34
C LEU A 55 -5.57 2.04 -0.78
N GLN A 56 -6.58 2.88 -1.06
CA GLN A 56 -6.75 4.18 -0.41
C GLN A 56 -6.95 4.04 1.09
N ALA A 57 -7.75 3.05 1.53
CA ALA A 57 -7.92 2.78 2.95
C ALA A 57 -6.58 2.39 3.59
N LEU A 58 -5.80 1.53 2.95
CA LEU A 58 -4.46 1.15 3.42
C LEU A 58 -3.50 2.35 3.50
N TRP A 59 -3.51 3.23 2.48
CA TRP A 59 -2.73 4.46 2.45
C TRP A 59 -3.08 5.39 3.63
N ARG A 60 -4.37 5.62 3.90
CA ARG A 60 -4.81 6.48 5.01
C ARG A 60 -4.53 5.90 6.39
N LEU A 61 -4.48 4.56 6.53
CA LEU A 61 -4.12 3.87 7.77
C LEU A 61 -2.61 3.95 8.10
N THR A 62 -1.82 4.52 7.21
CA THR A 62 -0.39 4.76 7.41
C THR A 62 -0.06 6.22 7.76
N GLN A 63 -1.06 7.10 7.82
CA GLN A 63 -0.94 8.46 8.38
C GLN A 63 -0.84 8.44 9.91
#